data_AF-A0A1H9HCZ8-F1
#
_entry.id   AF-A0A1H9HCZ8-F1
#
_cell.length_a   1.000
_cell.length_b   1.000
_cell.length_c   1.000
_cell.angle_alpha   90.00
_cell.angle_beta   90.00
_cell.angle_gamma   90.00
#
_symmetry.space_group_name_H-M   'P 1'
#
loop_
_entity.id
_entity.type
_entity.pdbx_description
1 polymer ?
#
loop_
_entity_poly.entity_id
_entity_poly.type
_entity_poly.pdbx_seq_one_letter_code
_entity_poly.pdbx_strand_id
1 'polypeptide(L)' 'MADIAVVFGWGPDVTGPMTLDDLAYWWAKARDRAPRQEDDDD' A
#
# COMPACT_ATOMS: atom_id res chain seq x y z
N MET A 1 -4.31 0.00 3.25
CA MET A 1 -5.52 -0.85 3.37
C MET A 1 -6.64 -0.43 2.44
N ALA A 2 -6.81 0.87 2.14
CA ALA A 2 -7.87 1.34 1.25
C ALA A 2 -7.88 0.66 -0.14
N ASP A 3 -6.73 0.46 -0.79
CA ASP A 3 -6.72 -0.11 -2.15
C ASP A 3 -7.13 -1.59 -2.20
N ILE A 4 -6.69 -2.40 -1.22
CA ILE A 4 -7.10 -3.81 -1.11
C ILE A 4 -8.57 -3.90 -0.68
N ALA A 5 -9.00 -3.06 0.26
CA ALA A 5 -10.38 -3.02 0.72
C ALA A 5 -11.35 -2.74 -0.43
N VAL A 6 -11.00 -1.81 -1.33
CA VAL A 6 -11.76 -1.50 -2.55
C VAL A 6 -11.81 -2.69 -3.50
N VAL A 7 -10.70 -3.40 -3.71
CA VAL A 7 -10.65 -4.59 -4.59
C VAL A 7 -11.54 -5.73 -4.08
N PHE A 8 -11.60 -5.94 -2.76
CA PHE A 8 -12.38 -7.02 -2.15
C PHE A 8 -13.76 -6.59 -1.65
N GLY A 9 -14.15 -5.33 -1.85
CA GLY A 9 -15.42 -4.78 -1.37
C GLY A 9 -15.56 -4.79 0.15
N TRP A 10 -14.44 -4.78 0.88
CA TRP A 10 -14.44 -4.82 2.34
C TRP A 10 -14.70 -3.43 2.92
N GLY A 11 -15.73 -3.34 3.76
CA GLY A 11 -16.03 -2.13 4.50
C GLY A 11 -14.97 -1.81 5.55
N PRO A 12 -14.87 -0.55 6.00
CA PRO A 12 -13.90 -0.11 7.02
C PRO A 12 -14.09 -0.82 8.37
N ASP A 13 -15.27 -1.39 8.62
CA ASP A 13 -15.60 -2.27 9.74
C ASP A 13 -14.88 -3.64 9.66
N VAL A 14 -14.64 -4.14 8.45
CA VAL A 14 -13.98 -5.43 8.19
C VAL A 14 -12.47 -5.32 8.23
N THR A 15 -11.92 -4.23 7.69
CA THR A 15 -10.45 -4.02 7.64
C THR A 15 -9.87 -3.46 8.94
N GLY A 16 -10.73 -3.00 9.85
CA GLY A 16 -10.33 -2.29 11.07
C GLY A 16 -9.67 -0.93 10.80
N PRO A 17 -9.62 -0.03 11.79
CA PRO A 17 -8.85 1.19 11.68
C PRO A 17 -7.36 0.85 11.66
N MET A 18 -6.70 1.04 10.51
CA MET A 18 -5.24 0.96 10.41
C MET A 18 -4.64 2.20 11.07
N THR A 19 -3.66 2.01 11.95
CA THR A 19 -2.93 3.14 12.55
C THR A 19 -2.06 3.84 11.50
N LEU A 20 -1.72 5.11 11.74
CA LEU A 20 -0.81 5.84 10.84
C LEU A 20 0.57 5.19 10.77
N ASP A 21 1.04 4.57 11.86
CA ASP A 21 2.31 3.87 11.92
C ASP A 21 2.32 2.62 11.02
N ASP A 22 1.24 1.84 11.06
CA ASP A 22 1.08 0.68 10.18
C ASP A 22 1.01 1.10 8.70
N LEU A 23 0.31 2.20 8.41
CA LEU A 23 0.24 2.75 7.06
C LEU A 23 1.63 3.16 6.56
N ALA A 24 2.42 3.84 7.39
CA ALA A 24 3.78 4.25 7.07
C ALA A 24 4.69 3.04 6.82
N TYR A 25 4.59 1.99 7.65
CA TYR A 25 5.33 0.74 7.48
C TYR A 25 5.02 0.07 6.13
N TRP A 26 3.73 -0.09 5.80
CA TRP A 26 3.33 -0.72 4.55
C TRP A 26 3.68 0.13 3.33
N TRP A 27 3.62 1.45 3.44
CA TRP A 27 4.05 2.35 2.38
C TRP A 27 5.56 2.26 2.11
N ALA A 28 6.40 2.26 3.15
CA ALA A 28 7.84 2.06 3.02
C ALA A 28 8.18 0.71 2.36
N LYS A 29 7.48 -0.35 2.76
CA LYS A 29 7.65 -1.70 2.21
C LYS A 29 7.18 -1.81 0.74
N ALA A 30 6.10 -1.10 0.38
CA ALA A 30 5.62 -1.03 -1.00
C ALA A 30 6.61 -0.26 -1.88
N ARG A 31 7.19 0.83 -1.36
CA ARG A 31 8.21 1.63 -2.03
C ARG A 31 9.50 0.84 -2.28
N ASP A 32 9.95 0.01 -1.34
CA ASP A 32 11.12 -0.86 -1.49
C ASP A 32 10.93 -1.94 -2.56
N ARG A 33 9.68 -2.41 -2.72
CA ARG A 33 9.30 -3.41 -3.72
C ARG A 33 8.97 -2.85 -5.09
N ALA A 34 8.73 -1.54 -5.19
CA ALA A 34 8.52 -0.92 -6.48
C ALA A 34 9.81 -1.11 -7.29
N PRO A 35 9.74 -1.68 -8.51
CA PRO A 35 10.92 -1.72 -9.36
C PRO A 35 11.43 -0.29 -9.47
N ARG A 36 12.72 -0.08 -9.22
CA ARG A 36 13.37 1.12 -9.74
C ARG A 36 13.04 1.09 -11.22
N GLN A 37 12.25 2.06 -11.68
CA GLN A 37 12.30 2.43 -13.08
C GLN A 37 13.74 2.90 -13.24
N GLU A 38 14.62 1.96 -13.62
CA GLU A 38 15.80 2.29 -14.38
C GLU A 38 15.19 2.88 -15.65
N ASP A 39 15.12 4.20 -15.66
CA ASP A 39 14.95 4.95 -16.89
C ASP A 39 16.08 4.44 -17.80
N ASP A 40 15.73 3.55 -18.73
CA ASP A 40 16.51 3.27 -19.93
C ASP A 40 16.56 4.58 -20.72
N ASP A 41 17.43 5.50 -20.30
CA ASP A 41 17.89 6.63 -21.11
C ASP A 41 19.23 6.20 -21.76
N ASP A 42 19.16 5.93 -23.06
CA ASP A 42 20.24 5.66 -24.03
C ASP A 42 21.42 6.65 -23.98
#